data_AF-A0A2S6HG89-F1
#
_entry.id   AF-A0A2S6HG89-F1
#
_cell.length_a   1.000
_cell.length_b   1.000
_cell.length_c   1.000
_cell.angle_alpha   90.00
_cell.angle_beta   90.00
_cell.angle_gamma   90.00
#
_symmetry.space_group_name_H-M   'P 1'
#
loop_
_entity.id
_entity.type
_entity.pdbx_description
1 polymer ?
#
loop_
_entity_poly.entity_id
_entity_poly.type
_entity_poly.pdbx_seq_one_letter_code
_entity_poly.pdbx_strand_id
1 'polypeptide(L)'
;MNQTENLSERTIDLQELLASQQTLLLSTASASCVLDLSYAPFVRDQAGCFYIFVSELAGHTSNLFSILKVKTTSFSRSALAQ
;
A
#
# COMPACT_ATOMS: atom_id res chain seq x y z
N MET A 1 13.70 29.34 -20.98
CA MET A 1 12.48 28.98 -20.23
C MET A 1 12.23 27.49 -20.47
N ASN A 2 13.18 26.63 -20.09
CA ASN A 2 13.48 26.04 -18.77
C ASN A 2 12.55 24.86 -18.45
N GLN A 3 12.92 23.69 -18.96
CA GLN A 3 12.29 22.39 -18.70
C GLN A 3 12.13 22.09 -17.19
N THR A 4 12.93 22.72 -16.33
CA THR A 4 12.92 22.57 -14.87
C THR A 4 11.69 23.18 -14.21
N GLU A 5 11.17 24.31 -14.72
CA GLU A 5 9.95 24.96 -14.20
C GLU A 5 8.72 24.04 -14.40
N ASN A 6 8.71 23.30 -15.51
CA ASN A 6 7.62 22.37 -15.85
C ASN A 6 7.61 21.09 -15.00
N LEU A 7 8.77 20.64 -14.52
CA LEU A 7 8.86 19.44 -13.68
C LEU A 7 8.37 19.70 -12.24
N SER A 8 8.65 20.88 -11.69
CA SER A 8 8.14 21.27 -10.37
C SER A 8 6.63 21.40 -10.35
N GLU A 9 6.04 22.04 -11.37
CA GLU A 9 4.58 22.19 -11.49
C GLU A 9 3.90 20.82 -11.59
N ARG A 10 4.40 19.93 -12.47
CA ARG A 10 3.87 18.56 -12.58
C ARG A 10 4.00 17.75 -11.29
N THR A 11 5.02 18.02 -10.47
CA THR A 11 5.18 17.34 -9.19
C THR A 11 4.09 17.75 -8.19
N ILE A 12 3.71 19.04 -8.21
CA ILE A 12 2.62 19.55 -7.37
C ILE A 12 1.29 18.93 -7.81
N ASP A 13 0.98 18.96 -9.11
CA ASP A 13 -0.26 18.37 -9.64
C ASP A 13 -0.39 16.87 -9.28
N LEU A 14 0.71 16.12 -9.37
CA LEU A 14 0.76 14.72 -8.98
C LEU A 14 0.53 14.53 -7.47
N GLN A 15 1.07 15.40 -6.63
CA GLN A 15 0.86 15.33 -5.18
C GLN A 15 -0.60 15.63 -4.82
N GLU A 16 -1.20 16.64 -5.46
CA GLU A 16 -2.62 16.98 -5.27
C GLU A 16 -3.53 15.83 -5.70
N LEU A 17 -3.26 15.24 -6.88
CA LEU A 17 -3.98 14.06 -7.36
C LEU A 17 -3.84 12.89 -6.39
N LEU A 18 -2.63 12.61 -5.89
CA LEU A 18 -2.43 11.51 -4.93
C LEU A 18 -3.15 11.79 -3.60
N ALA A 19 -3.23 13.05 -3.17
CA ALA A 19 -3.93 13.46 -1.96
C ALA A 19 -5.47 13.37 -2.10
N SER A 20 -6.01 13.47 -3.33
CA SER A 20 -7.45 13.30 -3.57
C SER A 20 -7.92 11.85 -3.53
N GLN A 21 -7.01 10.88 -3.65
CA GLN A 21 -7.36 9.46 -3.65
C GLN A 21 -7.53 8.92 -2.24
N GLN A 22 -8.59 8.13 -2.03
CA GLN A 22 -8.88 7.46 -0.75
C GLN A 22 -8.60 5.96 -0.78
N THR A 23 -8.41 5.40 -1.98
CA THR A 23 -8.20 3.98 -2.20
C THR A 23 -7.15 3.74 -3.27
N LEU A 24 -6.46 2.60 -3.16
CA LEU A 24 -5.60 2.05 -4.19
C LEU A 24 -6.29 0.88 -4.87
N LEU A 25 -6.04 0.71 -6.17
CA LEU A 25 -6.32 -0.52 -6.87
C LEU A 25 -5.09 -1.43 -6.73
N LEU A 26 -5.24 -2.54 -6.02
CA LEU A 26 -4.22 -3.55 -5.83
C LEU A 26 -4.36 -4.63 -6.88
N SER A 27 -3.29 -4.85 -7.64
CA SER A 27 -3.17 -6.00 -8.54
C SER A 27 -2.18 -6.99 -7.93
N THR A 28 -2.67 -8.15 -7.52
CA THR A 28 -1.86 -9.23 -6.93
C THR A 28 -1.97 -10.47 -7.80
N ALA A 29 -0.91 -11.29 -7.83
CA ALA A 29 -0.96 -12.58 -8.51
C ALA A 29 -0.86 -13.71 -7.48
N SER A 30 -1.62 -14.77 -7.68
CA SER A 30 -1.42 -16.01 -6.93
C SER A 30 -0.13 -16.71 -7.38
N ALA A 31 0.28 -17.73 -6.62
CA ALA A 31 1.39 -18.60 -7.03
C ALA A 31 1.14 -19.35 -8.36
N SER A 32 -0.12 -19.46 -8.78
CA SER A 32 -0.53 -20.02 -10.07
C SER A 32 -0.66 -18.97 -11.18
N CYS A 33 -0.13 -17.76 -10.97
CA CYS A 33 -0.20 -16.61 -11.89
C CYS A 33 -1.63 -16.15 -12.22
N VAL A 34 -2.59 -16.41 -11.34
CA VAL A 34 -3.95 -15.87 -11.48
C VAL A 34 -3.96 -14.47 -10.87
N LEU A 35 -4.39 -13.50 -11.67
CA LEU A 35 -4.51 -12.10 -11.22
C LEU A 35 -5.76 -11.91 -10.36
N ASP A 36 -5.60 -11.19 -9.27
CA ASP A 36 -6.65 -10.72 -8.39
C ASP A 36 -6.56 -9.21 -8.24
N LEU A 37 -7.69 -8.53 -8.42
CA LEU A 37 -7.83 -7.08 -8.38
C LEU A 37 -8.76 -6.68 -7.23
N SER A 38 -8.24 -5.89 -6.30
CA SER A 38 -9.02 -5.43 -5.15
C SER A 38 -8.77 -3.95 -4.86
N TYR A 39 -9.73 -3.30 -4.19
CA TYR A 39 -9.57 -1.93 -3.72
C TYR A 39 -9.22 -1.95 -2.24
N ALA A 40 -8.23 -1.15 -1.84
CA ALA A 40 -7.83 -1.03 -0.44
C ALA A 40 -7.71 0.43 0.00
N PRO A 41 -8.25 0.80 1.18
CA PRO A 41 -7.91 2.05 1.82
C PRO A 41 -6.45 2.03 2.25
N PHE A 42 -5.82 3.20 2.30
CA PHE A 42 -4.41 3.34 2.65
C PHE A 42 -4.16 4.56 3.53
N VAL A 43 -3.03 4.55 4.23
CA VAL A 43 -2.40 5.75 4.79
C VAL A 43 -1.02 5.92 4.17
N ARG A 44 -0.53 7.16 4.10
CA ARG A 44 0.76 7.49 3.49
C ARG A 44 1.61 8.26 4.48
N ASP A 45 2.91 7.95 4.53
CA ASP A 45 3.86 8.73 5.32
C ASP A 45 4.47 9.90 4.53
N GLN A 46 5.34 10.68 5.19
CA GLN A 46 6.02 11.81 4.55
C GLN A 46 7.07 11.38 3.53
N ALA A 47 7.58 10.14 3.59
CA ALA A 47 8.50 9.58 2.61
C ALA A 47 7.78 9.09 1.34
N GLY A 48 6.45 8.97 1.40
CA GLY A 48 5.59 8.58 0.30
C GLY A 48 5.25 7.09 0.27
N CYS A 49 5.56 6.35 1.33
CA CYS A 49 5.23 4.93 1.46
C CYS A 49 3.73 4.74 1.73
N PHE A 50 3.12 3.77 1.04
CA PHE A 50 1.71 3.40 1.21
C PHE A 50 1.59 2.24 2.20
N TYR A 51 0.71 2.41 3.18
CA TYR A 51 0.38 1.39 4.16
C TYR A 51 -1.10 1.04 4.01
N ILE A 52 -1.37 -0.22 3.74
CA ILE A 52 -2.71 -0.76 3.60
C ILE A 52 -3.01 -1.66 4.79
N PHE A 53 -4.21 -1.54 5.35
CA PHE A 53 -4.69 -2.51 6.34
C PHE A 53 -5.35 -3.66 5.59
N VAL A 54 -4.79 -4.86 5.72
CA VAL A 54 -5.30 -6.07 5.08
C VAL A 54 -5.72 -7.08 6.15
N SER A 55 -6.90 -7.67 5.98
CA SER A 55 -7.34 -8.78 6.81
C SER A 55 -6.53 -10.03 6.46
N GLU A 56 -6.07 -10.77 7.46
CA GLU A 56 -5.39 -12.06 7.25
C GLU A 56 -6.25 -13.09 6.52
N LEU A 57 -7.58 -12.93 6.56
CA LEU A 57 -8.55 -13.85 5.96
C LEU A 57 -8.92 -13.50 4.50
N ALA A 58 -8.41 -12.40 3.95
CA ALA A 58 -8.72 -12.01 2.58
C ALA A 58 -7.86 -12.78 1.55
N GLY A 59 -8.46 -13.19 0.43
CA GLY A 59 -7.77 -13.94 -0.63
C GLY A 59 -6.52 -13.23 -1.17
N HIS A 60 -6.59 -11.91 -1.39
CA HIS A 60 -5.46 -11.10 -1.83
C HIS A 60 -4.33 -11.02 -0.79
N THR A 61 -4.60 -11.24 0.50
CA THR A 61 -3.57 -11.25 1.55
C THR A 61 -2.65 -12.46 1.41
N SER A 62 -3.19 -13.62 1.01
CA SER A 62 -2.37 -14.80 0.70
C SER A 62 -1.46 -14.56 -0.51
N ASN A 63 -1.95 -13.84 -1.53
CA ASN A 63 -1.13 -13.44 -2.68
C ASN A 63 -0.03 -12.46 -2.26
N LEU A 64 -0.34 -11.49 -1.40
CA LEU A 64 0.63 -10.53 -0.86
C LEU A 64 1.75 -11.23 -0.09
N PHE A 65 1.45 -12.20 0.79
CA PHE A 65 2.47 -12.96 1.53
C PHE A 65 3.36 -13.84 0.64
N SER A 66 2.85 -14.29 -0.51
CA SER A 66 3.60 -15.11 -1.46
C SER A 66 4.63 -14.28 -2.26
N ILE A 67 4.27 -13.05 -2.64
CA ILE A 67 5.10 -12.19 -3.51
C ILE A 67 5.98 -11.23 -2.70
N LEU A 68 5.45 -10.65 -1.64
CA LEU A 68 6.20 -9.78 -0.73
C LEU A 68 6.71 -10.64 0.42
N LYS A 69 8.04 -10.67 0.62
CA LYS A 69 8.63 -11.11 1.89
C LYS A 69 8.24 -10.10 2.99
N VAL A 70 6.99 -10.15 3.43
CA VAL A 70 6.50 -9.34 4.55
C VAL A 70 6.97 -10.00 5.83
N LYS A 71 7.89 -9.35 6.53
CA LYS A 71 8.32 -9.77 7.87
C LYS A 71 7.24 -9.34 8.87
N THR A 72 6.23 -10.18 9.07
CA THR A 72 5.24 -9.98 10.12
C THR A 72 5.86 -10.35 11.46
N THR A 73 6.22 -9.33 12.25
CA THR A 73 6.58 -9.53 13.66
C THR A 73 5.30 -9.33 14.46
N SER A 74 4.67 -10.43 14.88
CA SER A 74 3.52 -10.38 15.78
C SER A 74 3.98 -9.90 17.16
N PHE A 75 3.46 -8.75 17.59
CA PHE A 75 3.70 -8.25 18.94
C PHE A 75 2.53 -8.67 19.83
N SER A 76 2.67 -9.82 20.50
CA SER A 76 1.71 -10.23 21.54
C SER A 76 2.01 -9.44 22.82
N ARG A 77 1.08 -8.59 23.25
CA ARG A 77 1.08 -8.09 24.63
C ARG A 77 0.51 -9.20 25.51
N SER A 78 1.38 -9.97 26.16
CA SER A 78 1.02 -10.64 27.40
C SER A 78 0.97 -9.58 28.50
N ALA A 79 -0.22 -9.07 28.80
CA ALA A 79 -0.45 -8.34 30.04
C ALA A 79 -0.66 -9.38 31.14
N LEU A 80 0.41 -9.65 31.90
CA LEU A 80 0.30 -10.11 33.28
C LEU A 80 -0.49 -9.05 34.06
N ALA A 81 -1.68 -9.43 34.53
CA ALA A 81 -2.37 -8.72 35.60
C ALA A 81 -2.92 -9.79 36.55
N GLN A 82 -2.07 -10.04 37.57
CA GLN A 82 -2.33 -10.44 38.96
C GLN A 82 -3.65 -11.15 39.28
#